data_AF-A0A357N6C5-F1
#
_entry.id   AF-A0A357N6C5-F1
#
_cell.length_a   1.000
_cell.length_b   1.000
_cell.length_c   1.000
_cell.angle_alpha   90.00
_cell.angle_beta   90.00
_cell.angle_gamma   90.00
#
_symmetry.space_group_name_H-M   'P 1'
#
loop_
_entity.id
_entity.type
_entity.pdbx_description
1 polymer ?
#
loop_
_entity_poly.entity_id
_entity_poly.type
_entity_poly.pdbx_seq_one_letter_code
_entity_poly.pdbx_strand_id
1 'polypeptide(L)' 'WWHHMEGLEAFNVLVNSWWRPVPAWMDSPMNALMLAILALRDLPPEQRAHWRTMLDHYVFDAGAHTAAHVPLDAQGV' A
#
# COMPACT_ATOMS: atom_id res chain seq x y z
N TRP A 1 -14.99 -1.05 -4.98
CA TRP A 1 -15.49 -2.19 -5.77
C TRP A 1 -16.96 -1.89 -6.02
N TRP A 2 -17.30 -1.53 -7.26
CA TRP A 2 -18.67 -1.18 -7.66
C TRP A 2 -19.28 -2.39 -8.36
N HIS A 3 -20.39 -2.90 -7.83
CA HIS A 3 -21.12 -4.01 -8.45
C HIS A 3 -22.58 -3.65 -8.52
N HIS A 4 -23.12 -3.74 -9.72
CA HIS A 4 -24.53 -3.90 -9.93
C HIS A 4 -24.78 -5.39 -10.17
N MET A 5 -25.76 -5.96 -9.48
CA MET A 5 -26.18 -7.35 -9.66
C MET A 5 -27.70 -7.44 -9.65
N GLU A 6 -28.20 -8.29 -10.55
CA GLU A 6 -29.62 -8.63 -10.64
C GLU A 6 -29.79 -10.15 -10.57
N GLY A 7 -30.71 -10.60 -9.72
CA GLY A 7 -31.19 -11.98 -9.66
C GLY A 7 -32.65 -12.00 -10.10
N LEU A 8 -32.88 -12.18 -11.40
CA LEU A 8 -34.21 -11.98 -12.02
C LEU A 8 -35.19 -13.15 -11.78
N GLU A 9 -34.70 -14.28 -11.25
CA GLU A 9 -35.49 -15.50 -11.08
C GLU A 9 -36.02 -15.71 -9.65
N ALA A 10 -36.93 -16.66 -9.49
CA ALA A 10 -37.57 -16.97 -8.21
C ALA A 10 -36.58 -17.46 -7.12
N PHE A 11 -35.39 -17.91 -7.50
CA PHE A 11 -34.34 -18.31 -6.56
C PHE A 11 -32.95 -17.97 -7.09
N ASN A 12 -32.20 -17.17 -6.33
CA ASN A 12 -30.82 -16.79 -6.64
C ASN A 12 -29.98 -16.86 -5.35
N VAL A 13 -28.76 -17.40 -5.46
CA VAL A 13 -27.80 -17.44 -4.35
C VAL A 13 -26.46 -16.90 -4.84
N LEU A 14 -25.93 -15.91 -4.12
CA LEU A 14 -24.57 -15.42 -4.30
C LEU A 14 -23.79 -15.62 -3.01
N VAL A 15 -22.64 -16.28 -3.11
CA VAL A 15 -21.65 -16.32 -2.03
C VAL A 15 -20.42 -15.59 -2.51
N ASN A 16 -20.02 -14.57 -1.76
CA ASN A 16 -18.85 -13.77 -2.06
C ASN A 16 -17.96 -13.69 -0.82
N SER A 17 -16.69 -14.02 -0.98
CA SER A 17 -15.70 -14.01 0.09
C SER A 17 -14.55 -13.10 -0.31
N TRP A 18 -14.29 -12.09 0.51
CA TRP A 18 -13.16 -11.17 0.36
C TRP A 18 -12.19 -11.37 1.51
N TRP A 19 -10.91 -11.49 1.20
CA TRP A 19 -9.86 -11.44 2.19
C TRP A 19 -8.59 -10.83 1.60
N ARG A 20 -7.70 -10.38 2.48
CA ARG A 20 -6.39 -9.84 2.09
C ARG A 20 -5.34 -10.93 2.30
N PRO A 21 -4.60 -11.36 1.27
CA PRO A 21 -3.57 -12.40 1.40
C PRO A 21 -2.25 -11.80 1.90
N VAL A 22 -2.31 -10.99 2.96
CA VAL A 22 -1.14 -10.36 3.59
C VAL A 22 -1.20 -10.61 5.10
N PRO A 23 -0.06 -10.53 5.82
CA PRO A 23 -0.06 -10.64 7.27
C PRO A 23 -1.06 -9.68 7.94
N ALA A 24 -1.67 -10.13 9.04
CA ALA A 24 -2.75 -9.41 9.71
C ALA A 24 -2.36 -8.00 10.21
N TRP A 25 -1.06 -7.76 10.41
CA TRP A 25 -0.53 -6.47 10.85
C TRP A 25 -0.33 -5.46 9.72
N MET A 26 -0.41 -5.87 8.44
CA MET A 26 -0.24 -4.95 7.31
C MET A 26 -1.46 -4.06 7.15
N ASP A 27 -1.26 -2.74 7.27
CA ASP A 27 -2.31 -1.76 7.12
C ASP A 27 -2.80 -1.64 5.65
N SER A 28 -3.90 -0.92 5.44
CA SER A 28 -4.47 -0.65 4.12
C SER A 28 -3.54 0.26 3.29
N PRO A 29 -3.27 -0.06 2.01
CA PRO A 29 -2.54 0.83 1.10
C PRO A 29 -3.20 2.22 0.95
N MET A 30 -4.51 2.32 1.19
CA MET A 30 -5.22 3.60 1.18
C MET A 30 -4.70 4.55 2.27
N ASN A 31 -4.33 4.05 3.44
CA ASN A 31 -3.80 4.88 4.52
C ASN A 31 -2.44 5.49 4.13
N ALA A 32 -1.57 4.69 3.51
CA ALA A 32 -0.30 5.18 2.97
C ALA A 32 -0.52 6.28 1.91
N LEU A 33 -1.48 6.09 1.00
CA LEU A 33 -1.84 7.10 0.01
C LEU A 33 -2.37 8.39 0.64
N MET A 34 -3.28 8.28 1.62
CA MET A 34 -3.83 9.46 2.30
C MET A 34 -2.76 10.26 3.05
N LEU A 35 -1.84 9.57 3.73
CA LEU A 35 -0.70 10.23 4.40
C LEU A 35 0.26 10.88 3.38
N ALA A 36 0.55 10.21 2.26
CA ALA A 36 1.37 10.78 1.20
C ALA A 36 0.72 12.02 0.56
N ILE A 37 -0.60 12.02 0.37
CA ILE A 37 -1.33 13.20 -0.10
C ILE A 37 -1.19 14.34 0.90
N LEU A 38 -1.42 14.07 2.19
CA LEU A 38 -1.33 15.07 3.25
C LEU A 38 0.08 15.67 3.38
N ALA A 39 1.12 14.83 3.32
CA ALA A 39 2.49 15.24 3.62
C ALA A 39 3.29 15.70 2.40
N LEU A 40 3.02 15.15 1.21
CA LEU A 40 3.93 15.26 0.05
C LEU A 40 3.32 15.98 -1.16
N ARG A 41 1.99 15.97 -1.32
CA ARG A 41 1.35 16.44 -2.57
C ARG A 41 1.71 17.89 -2.89
N ASP A 42 1.67 18.76 -1.89
CA ASP A 42 1.75 20.21 -2.07
C ASP A 42 3.15 20.78 -1.79
N LEU A 43 4.17 19.91 -1.62
CA LEU A 43 5.56 20.33 -1.50
C LEU A 43 6.11 20.95 -2.80
N PRO A 44 7.14 21.81 -2.70
CA PRO A 44 7.89 22.28 -3.86
C PRO A 44 8.37 21.11 -4.73
N PRO A 45 8.43 21.29 -6.07
CA PRO A 45 8.75 20.20 -6.99
C PRO A 45 10.04 19.44 -6.67
N GLU A 46 11.09 20.15 -6.26
CA GLU A 46 12.38 19.57 -5.88
C GLU A 46 12.28 18.67 -4.63
N GLN A 47 11.52 19.08 -3.62
CA GLN A 47 11.34 18.33 -2.38
C GLN A 47 10.50 17.08 -2.65
N ARG A 48 9.44 17.22 -3.45
CA ARG A 48 8.61 16.07 -3.85
C ARG A 48 9.42 15.06 -4.69
N ALA A 49 10.35 15.53 -5.53
CA ALA A 49 11.25 14.65 -6.27
C ALA A 49 12.18 13.88 -5.32
N HIS A 50 12.73 14.53 -4.29
CA HIS A 50 13.55 13.87 -3.28
C HIS A 50 12.76 12.78 -2.52
N TRP A 51 11.54 13.09 -2.08
CA TRP A 51 10.68 12.12 -1.40
C TRP A 51 10.23 10.97 -2.29
N ARG A 52 10.06 11.20 -3.60
CA ARG A 52 9.83 10.12 -4.57
C ARG A 52 10.99 9.14 -4.57
N THR A 53 12.23 9.61 -4.68
CA THR A 53 13.41 8.73 -4.65
C THR A 53 13.48 7.90 -3.37
N MET A 54 13.12 8.48 -2.22
CA MET A 54 13.04 7.71 -0.98
C MET A 54 11.93 6.65 -1.00
N LEU A 55 10.73 6.99 -1.49
CA LEU A 55 9.64 6.01 -1.64
C LEU A 55 10.00 4.89 -2.62
N ASP A 56 10.67 5.23 -3.72
CA ASP A 56 11.18 4.24 -4.68
C ASP A 56 12.14 3.28 -3.97
N HIS A 57 13.17 3.77 -3.28
CA HIS A 57 14.16 2.93 -2.58
C HIS A 57 13.56 2.06 -1.46
N TYR A 58 12.68 2.62 -0.64
CA TYR A 58 12.17 1.95 0.57
C TYR A 58 10.88 1.17 0.37
N VAL A 59 10.09 1.44 -0.67
CA VAL A 59 8.77 0.82 -0.88
C VAL A 59 8.70 0.03 -2.17
N PHE A 60 9.12 0.61 -3.31
CA PHE A 60 8.89 0.01 -4.63
C PHE A 60 10.05 -0.87 -5.11
N ASP A 61 11.28 -0.46 -4.82
CA ASP A 61 12.53 -1.18 -5.12
C ASP A 61 13.09 -1.88 -3.88
N ALA A 62 12.26 -2.06 -2.84
CA ALA A 62 12.66 -2.66 -1.59
C ALA A 62 13.12 -4.12 -1.77
N GLY A 63 14.29 -4.46 -1.22
CA GLY A 63 14.87 -5.79 -1.29
C GLY A 63 16.02 -5.98 -0.32
N ALA A 64 16.79 -7.05 -0.49
CA ALA A 64 17.88 -7.43 0.42
C ALA A 64 18.95 -6.33 0.61
N HIS A 65 19.09 -5.42 -0.36
CA HIS A 65 20.07 -4.33 -0.31
C HIS A 65 19.55 -3.04 0.34
N THR A 66 18.23 -2.89 0.51
CA THR A 66 17.60 -1.63 0.97
C THR A 66 18.13 -1.19 2.34
N ALA A 67 18.34 -2.15 3.25
CA ALA A 67 18.87 -1.93 4.59
C ALA A 67 20.27 -2.55 4.81
N ALA A 68 20.97 -2.98 3.75
CA ALA A 68 22.24 -3.69 3.88
C ALA A 68 23.37 -2.85 4.53
N HIS A 69 23.21 -1.53 4.54
CA HIS A 69 24.13 -0.59 5.20
C HIS A 69 23.85 -0.45 6.71
N VAL A 70 22.70 -0.92 7.20
CA VAL A 70 22.30 -0.88 8.61
C VAL A 70 22.80 -2.17 9.28
N PRO A 71 23.41 -2.12 10.47
CA PRO A 71 23.76 -3.32 11.24
C PRO A 71 22.54 -4.25 11.43
N LEU A 72 22.74 -5.57 11.37
CA LEU A 72 21.66 -6.57 11.42
C LEU A 72 20.75 -6.43 12.65
N ASP A 73 21.32 -6.08 13.80
CA ASP A 73 20.61 -5.84 15.07
C ASP A 73 19.76 -4.56 15.06
N ALA A 74 19.93 -3.69 14.06
CA ALA A 74 19.21 -2.44 13.90
C ALA A 74 18.30 -2.41 12.64
N GLN A 75 18.17 -3.52 11.89
CA GLN A 75 17.38 -3.58 10.66
C GLN A 75 15.85 -3.66 10.87
N GLY A 76 15.38 -3.72 12.13
CA GLY A 76 13.95 -3.87 12.44
C GLY A 76 13.47 -5.32 12.39
N VAL A 77 12.15 -5.52 12.45
CA VAL A 77 11.47 -6.82 12.45
C VAL A 77 10.58 -6.93 11.22
#